data_AF-A0A433KYG1-F1
#
_entry.id   AF-A0A433KYG1-F1
#
_cell.length_a   1.000
_cell.length_b   1.000
_cell.length_c   1.000
_cell.angle_alpha   90.00
_cell.angle_beta   90.00
_cell.angle_gamma   90.00
#
_symmetry.space_group_name_H-M   'P 1'
#
loop_
_entity.id
_entity.type
_entity.pdbx_description
1 polymer ?
#
loop_
_entity_poly.entity_id
_entity_poly.type
_entity_poly.pdbx_seq_one_letter_code
_entity_poly.pdbx_strand_id
1 'polypeptide(L)'
;MYSPKACVSCQQYQHHGFDEDKHCPFQQRSSLQQKPSRTPYGRCDRHGVQVFATQICNAHTPDPHIECFDVSNRPEPRVAIQEGMPL
;
A
#
# COMPACT_ATOMS: atom_id res chain seq x y z
N MET A 1 18.93 4.31 -8.07
CA MET A 1 17.85 4.62 -7.12
C MET A 1 16.88 3.47 -7.14
N TYR A 2 16.92 2.61 -6.13
CA TYR A 2 15.91 1.57 -5.92
C TYR A 2 14.78 2.18 -5.11
N SER A 3 13.61 2.31 -5.70
CA SER A 3 12.34 2.29 -4.98
C SER A 3 11.27 2.29 -6.06
N PRO A 4 10.31 1.36 -5.94
CA PRO A 4 9.38 1.64 -4.87
C PRO A 4 8.73 0.41 -4.20
N LYS A 5 8.63 0.50 -2.88
CA LYS A 5 8.12 -0.55 -1.99
C LYS A 5 6.69 -0.20 -1.58
N ALA A 6 5.90 -1.22 -1.33
CA ALA A 6 4.51 -1.04 -0.89
C ALA A 6 4.45 -0.31 0.47
N CYS A 7 3.40 0.50 0.67
CA CYS A 7 3.20 1.26 1.91
C CYS A 7 3.23 0.38 3.17
N VAL A 8 2.84 -0.89 3.07
CA VAL A 8 2.85 -1.84 4.20
C VAL A 8 4.21 -1.98 4.89
N SER A 9 5.32 -1.81 4.17
CA SER A 9 6.67 -1.89 4.73
C SER A 9 7.29 -0.52 5.05
N CYS A 10 6.50 0.54 4.95
CA CYS A 10 6.93 1.90 5.22
C CYS A 10 6.74 2.23 6.71
N GLN A 11 7.72 2.88 7.33
CA GLN A 11 7.60 3.38 8.71
C GLN A 11 6.49 4.43 8.88
N GLN A 12 6.08 5.07 7.79
CA GLN A 12 5.07 6.15 7.77
C GLN A 12 3.64 5.62 7.50
N TYR A 13 3.45 4.31 7.43
CA TYR A 13 2.14 3.70 7.19
C TYR A 13 1.52 3.25 8.51
N GLN A 14 0.32 3.76 8.80
CA GLN A 14 -0.49 3.35 9.94
C GLN A 14 -1.70 2.55 9.47
N HIS A 15 -1.75 1.27 9.81
CA HIS A 15 -2.84 0.39 9.42
C HIS A 15 -4.16 0.78 10.12
N HIS A 16 -5.25 0.88 9.36
CA HIS A 16 -6.58 1.22 9.91
C HIS A 16 -7.61 0.09 9.73
N GLY A 17 -7.50 -0.73 8.69
CA GLY A 17 -8.43 -1.82 8.44
C GLY A 17 -8.41 -2.31 7.00
N PHE A 18 -9.56 -2.77 6.50
CA PHE A 18 -9.74 -3.28 5.14
C PHE A 18 -10.82 -2.50 4.41
N ASP A 19 -10.65 -2.24 3.11
CA ASP A 19 -11.68 -1.60 2.29
C ASP A 19 -11.81 -2.26 0.93
N GLU A 20 -12.97 -2.06 0.30
CA GLU A 20 -13.29 -2.59 -1.02
C GLU A 20 -12.28 -2.09 -2.06
N ASP A 21 -11.84 -3.02 -2.88
CA ASP A 21 -10.76 -2.83 -3.83
C ASP A 21 -10.97 -3.73 -5.05
N LYS A 22 -11.32 -3.10 -6.17
CA LYS A 22 -11.49 -3.78 -7.45
C LYS A 22 -10.20 -4.42 -7.98
N HIS A 23 -9.04 -3.98 -7.47
CA HIS A 23 -7.72 -4.50 -7.79
C HIS A 23 -7.12 -5.34 -6.65
N CYS A 24 -7.97 -5.92 -5.79
CA CYS A 24 -7.53 -6.74 -4.67
C CYS A 24 -6.56 -7.85 -5.13
N PRO A 25 -5.30 -7.86 -4.65
CA PRO A 25 -4.30 -8.82 -5.12
C PRO A 25 -4.36 -10.18 -4.39
N PHE A 26 -5.19 -10.30 -3.35
CA PHE A 26 -5.24 -11.51 -2.54
C PHE A 26 -6.03 -12.62 -3.22
N GLN A 27 -5.39 -13.77 -3.34
CA GLN A 27 -6.02 -14.97 -3.89
C GLN A 27 -6.95 -15.61 -2.87
N GLN A 28 -7.96 -16.33 -3.38
CA GLN A 28 -8.79 -17.21 -2.54
C GLN A 28 -7.90 -18.25 -1.85
N ARG A 29 -8.02 -18.37 -0.52
CA ARG A 29 -7.32 -19.42 0.24
C ARG A 29 -7.96 -20.80 0.07
N SER A 30 -9.21 -20.86 -0.40
CA SER A 30 -9.95 -22.09 -0.66
C SER A 30 -10.99 -21.86 -1.74
N SER A 31 -11.29 -22.89 -2.53
CA SER A 31 -12.35 -22.92 -3.53
C SER A 31 -13.76 -22.68 -2.97
N LEU A 32 -13.93 -22.77 -1.64
CA LEU A 32 -15.21 -22.52 -0.94
C LEU A 32 -15.39 -21.06 -0.48
N GLN A 33 -14.34 -20.24 -0.49
CA GLN A 33 -14.44 -18.82 -0.11
C GLN A 33 -14.66 -17.95 -1.35
N GLN A 34 -15.49 -16.91 -1.23
CA GLN A 34 -15.62 -15.89 -2.27
C GLN A 34 -14.27 -15.18 -2.51
N LYS A 35 -14.06 -14.64 -3.72
CA LYS A 35 -12.84 -13.89 -4.04
C LYS A 35 -12.71 -12.73 -3.05
N PRO A 36 -11.55 -12.55 -2.40
CA PRO A 36 -11.35 -11.39 -1.53
C PRO A 36 -11.58 -10.12 -2.34
N SER A 37 -12.53 -9.29 -1.92
CA SER A 37 -12.80 -7.98 -2.54
C SER A 37 -12.13 -6.83 -1.80
N ARG A 38 -11.47 -7.12 -0.67
CA ARG A 38 -10.95 -6.10 0.24
C ARG A 38 -9.44 -6.17 0.41
N THR A 39 -8.81 -5.00 0.42
CA THR A 39 -7.37 -4.82 0.63
C THR A 39 -7.12 -4.05 1.92
N PRO A 40 -6.07 -4.37 2.70
CA PRO A 40 -5.66 -3.56 3.84
C PRO A 40 -5.43 -2.10 3.44
N TYR A 41 -5.93 -1.17 4.22
CA TYR A 41 -5.73 0.26 4.03
C TYR A 41 -5.37 0.94 5.36
N GLY A 42 -4.80 2.13 5.24
CA GLY A 42 -4.30 2.89 6.36
C GLY A 42 -4.03 4.33 5.97
N ARG A 43 -3.37 5.07 6.85
CA ARG A 43 -2.90 6.44 6.60
C ARG A 43 -1.41 6.44 6.26
N CYS A 44 -1.03 7.21 5.27
CA CYS A 44 0.37 7.58 5.04
C CYS A 44 0.60 8.92 5.74
N ASP A 45 1.39 8.93 6.82
CA ASP A 45 1.63 10.14 7.61
C ASP A 45 2.43 11.18 6.83
N ARG A 46 3.36 10.73 5.98
CA ARG A 46 4.17 11.60 5.12
C ARG A 46 3.35 12.43 4.14
N HIS A 47 2.25 11.88 3.62
CA HIS A 47 1.41 12.55 2.63
C HIS A 47 0.04 12.99 3.19
N GLY A 48 -0.29 12.62 4.42
CA GLY A 48 -1.56 12.97 5.07
C GLY A 48 -2.81 12.34 4.43
N VAL A 49 -2.66 11.31 3.58
CA VAL A 49 -3.77 10.68 2.85
C VAL A 49 -3.96 9.21 3.23
N GLN A 50 -5.15 8.67 2.94
CA GLN A 50 -5.39 7.24 3.06
C GLN A 50 -4.85 6.49 1.84
N VAL A 51 -4.18 5.38 2.08
CA VAL A 51 -3.54 4.54 1.05
C VAL A 51 -3.90 3.08 1.26
N PHE A 52 -3.96 2.31 0.19
CA PHE A 52 -3.90 0.86 0.33
C PHE A 52 -2.49 0.44 0.76
N ALA A 53 -2.39 -0.62 1.55
CA ALA A 53 -1.11 -1.14 2.02
C ALA A 53 -0.21 -1.58 0.86
N THR A 54 -0.81 -1.97 -0.27
CA THR A 54 -0.14 -2.37 -1.51
C THR A 54 0.15 -1.21 -2.47
N GLN A 55 -0.25 0.01 -2.11
CA GLN A 55 0.05 1.20 -2.91
C GLN A 55 1.52 1.58 -2.77
N ILE A 56 2.09 2.05 -3.87
CA ILE A 56 3.49 2.41 -3.99
C ILE A 56 3.68 3.92 -3.76
N CYS A 57 4.79 4.27 -3.11
CA CYS A 57 5.16 5.62 -2.70
C CYS A 57 6.63 5.86 -3.05
N ASN A 58 6.97 6.95 -3.75
CA ASN A 58 8.38 7.24 -4.09
C ASN A 58 9.13 7.80 -2.88
N ALA A 59 8.38 8.36 -1.95
CA ALA A 59 8.82 8.83 -0.65
C ALA A 59 8.85 7.70 0.41
N HIS A 60 8.89 6.43 -0.01
CA HIS A 60 8.93 5.26 0.89
C HIS A 60 10.15 5.30 1.81
N THR A 61 9.94 4.97 3.08
CA THR A 61 11.01 4.80 4.07
C THR A 61 10.87 3.40 4.67
N PRO A 62 11.65 2.43 4.21
CA PRO A 62 11.53 1.05 4.67
C PRO A 62 11.86 0.95 6.16
N ASP A 63 11.17 0.06 6.85
CA ASP A 63 11.61 -0.39 8.17
C ASP A 63 13.00 -1.03 8.07
N PRO A 64 13.99 -0.64 8.90
CA PRO A 64 15.37 -1.13 8.81
C PRO A 64 15.51 -2.63 9.13
N HIS A 65 14.51 -3.23 9.77
CA HIS A 65 14.51 -4.64 10.15
C HIS A 65 13.74 -5.53 9.18
N ILE A 66 13.17 -4.97 8.11
CA ILE A 66 12.36 -5.70 7.13
C ILE A 66 13.03 -5.67 5.76
N GLU A 67 13.31 -6.85 5.22
CA GLU A 67 13.72 -7.00 3.83
C GLU A 67 12.53 -6.67 2.92
N CYS A 68 12.76 -5.79 1.94
CA CYS A 68 11.72 -5.31 1.06
C CYS A 68 12.11 -5.56 -0.39
N PHE A 69 11.17 -6.10 -1.16
CA PHE A 69 11.31 -6.36 -2.57
C PHE A 69 10.58 -5.30 -3.39
N ASP A 70 11.07 -5.03 -4.60
CA ASP A 70 10.37 -4.16 -5.53
C ASP A 70 9.10 -4.86 -6.01
N VAL A 71 8.02 -4.07 -6.14
CA VAL A 71 6.72 -4.55 -6.59
C VAL A 71 6.16 -3.61 -7.65
N SER A 72 5.28 -4.13 -8.51
CA SER A 72 4.60 -3.31 -9.51
C SER A 72 3.54 -2.44 -8.86
N ASN A 73 3.42 -1.18 -9.32
CA ASN A 73 2.39 -0.30 -8.81
C ASN A 73 1.01 -0.80 -9.21
N ARG A 74 0.04 -0.55 -8.34
CA ARG A 74 -1.37 -0.77 -8.65
C ARG A 74 -1.78 0.17 -9.79
N PRO A 75 -2.72 -0.25 -10.66
CA PRO A 75 -3.26 0.62 -11.70
C PRO A 75 -3.90 1.89 -11.14
N GLU A 76 -4.55 1.77 -9.97
CA GLU A 76 -5.24 2.87 -9.30
C GLU A 76 -4.96 2.90 -7.80
N PRO A 77 -4.70 4.11 -7.25
CA PRO A 77 -4.54 4.31 -5.82
C PRO A 77 -5.88 4.35 -5.09
N ARG A 78 -5.85 4.30 -3.76
CA ARG A 78 -7.02 4.62 -2.91
C ARG A 78 -7.36 6.10 -3.01
N VAL A 79 -6.35 6.92 -2.74
CA VAL A 79 -6.34 8.37 -2.91
C VAL A 79 -5.03 8.71 -3.61
N ALA A 80 -5.09 9.64 -4.56
CA ALA A 80 -3.88 10.11 -5.24
C ALA A 80 -2.88 10.66 -4.22
N ILE A 81 -1.66 10.14 -4.25
CA ILE A 81 -0.53 10.68 -3.50
C ILE A 81 0.11 11.77 -4.36
N GLN A 82 0.27 12.96 -3.81
CA GLN A 82 1.05 14.02 -4.44
C GLN A 82 2.52 13.86 -4.02
N GLU A 83 3.31 13.31 -4.94
CA GLU A 83 4.76 13.13 -4.76
C GLU A 83 5.46 14.45 -5.15
N GLY A 84 5.51 15.41 -4.21
CA GLY A 84 6.21 16.68 -4.44
C GLY A 84 5.51 17.91 -3.91
N MET A 85 5.58 18.12 -2.61
CA MET A 85 5.92 19.43 -2.06
C MET A 85 6.49 19.19 -0.65
N PRO A 86 7.82 19.29 -0.45
CA PRO A 86 8.33 19.41 0.90
C PRO A 86 7.70 20.65 1.53
N LEU A 87 7.05 20.49 2.68
CA LEU A 87 6.77 21.62 3.58
C LEU A 87 8.08 22.07 4.23
#